data_AF-A0A650CWQ6-F1
#
_entry.id   AF-A0A650CWQ6-F1
#
_cell.length_a   1.000
_cell.length_b   1.000
_cell.length_c   1.000
_cell.angle_alpha   90.00
_cell.angle_beta   90.00
_cell.angle_gamma   90.00
#
_symmetry.space_group_name_H-M   'P 1'
#
loop_
_entity.id
_entity.type
_entity.pdbx_description
1 polymer ?
#
loop_
_entity_poly.entity_id
_entity_poly.type
_entity_poly.pdbx_seq_one_letter_code
_entity_poly.pdbx_strand_id
1 'polypeptide(L)'
;MKICWEEGYKFLYFMGKSVFIKDGKIIFNNERKLEDCVELPFLVEENYLKFKDLSIPLIFSDERRKLARLFLLLSLSTSHEVFNCCDNVKIFIDSKLAEVNLSNLKRGYTKICGNYGSTKLVYCISNESIAIMGKSENDSQKALDEIKEFVSLLSSINNRV
;
A
#
# COMPACT_ATOMS: atom_id res chain seq x y z
N MET A 1 9.12 -3.34 11.63
CA MET A 1 8.72 -1.93 11.43
C MET A 1 7.49 -1.72 12.29
N LYS A 2 7.34 -0.62 13.02
CA LYS A 2 6.25 -0.46 13.99
C LYS A 2 5.44 0.79 13.73
N ILE A 3 4.14 0.74 13.99
CA ILE A 3 3.35 1.95 14.21
C ILE A 3 3.16 2.13 15.71
N CYS A 4 3.31 3.36 16.19
CA CYS A 4 3.12 3.69 17.59
C CYS A 4 2.21 4.90 17.78
N TRP A 5 1.63 5.04 18.97
CA TRP A 5 0.76 6.16 19.34
C TRP A 5 1.28 6.87 20.59
N GLU A 6 1.31 8.20 20.56
CA GLU A 6 1.73 9.02 21.71
C GLU A 6 1.16 10.43 21.55
N GLU A 7 0.63 11.02 22.63
CA GLU A 7 0.18 12.43 22.67
C GLU A 7 -0.81 12.79 21.53
N GLY A 8 -1.65 11.84 21.10
CA GLY A 8 -2.62 12.03 20.01
C GLY A 8 -2.03 11.96 18.59
N TYR A 9 -0.74 11.64 18.45
CA TYR A 9 -0.08 11.46 17.17
C TYR A 9 0.20 9.98 16.89
N LYS A 10 0.17 9.65 15.60
CA LYS A 10 0.59 8.35 15.07
C LYS A 10 2.00 8.46 14.48
N PHE A 11 2.87 7.54 14.88
CA PHE A 11 4.26 7.46 14.46
C PHE A 11 4.51 6.18 13.68
N LEU A 12 5.39 6.24 12.68
CA LEU A 12 6.06 5.06 12.13
C LEU A 12 7.48 5.04 12.64
N TYR A 13 7.86 3.91 13.23
CA TYR A 13 9.20 3.63 13.72
C TYR A 13 9.87 2.57 12.84
N PHE A 14 11.02 2.92 12.28
CA PHE A 14 11.83 2.05 11.44
C PHE A 14 13.31 2.37 11.61
N MET A 15 14.13 1.34 11.89
CA MET A 15 15.59 1.45 12.02
C MET A 15 16.08 2.57 12.96
N GLY A 16 15.44 2.77 14.12
CA GLY A 16 15.86 3.81 15.08
C GLY A 16 15.31 5.20 14.80
N LYS A 17 14.57 5.38 13.70
CA LYS A 17 14.00 6.66 13.29
C LYS A 17 12.49 6.62 13.44
N SER A 18 11.90 7.70 13.95
CA SER A 18 10.45 7.88 13.96
C SER A 18 10.03 9.01 13.02
N VAL A 19 8.89 8.83 12.38
CA VAL A 19 8.27 9.80 11.50
C VAL A 19 6.79 9.94 11.82
N PHE A 20 6.29 11.17 11.82
CA PHE A 20 4.87 11.48 12.02
C PHE A 20 4.47 12.72 11.23
N ILE A 21 3.16 12.95 11.08
CA ILE A 21 2.63 14.16 10.47
C ILE A 21 2.09 15.08 11.57
N LYS A 22 2.47 16.35 11.52
CA LYS A 22 1.91 17.42 12.32
C LYS A 22 1.70 18.65 11.43
N ASP A 23 0.50 19.19 11.43
CA ASP A 23 0.13 20.37 10.63
C ASP A 23 0.48 20.24 9.14
N GLY A 24 0.25 19.04 8.56
CA GLY A 24 0.57 18.72 7.16
C GLY A 24 2.06 18.58 6.85
N LYS A 25 2.94 18.68 7.86
CA LYS A 25 4.39 18.53 7.71
C LYS A 25 4.85 17.18 8.25
N ILE A 26 5.80 16.57 7.54
CA ILE A 26 6.46 15.34 7.96
C ILE A 26 7.60 15.73 8.91
N ILE A 27 7.53 15.26 10.14
CA ILE A 27 8.53 15.51 11.17
C ILE A 27 9.29 14.21 11.43
N PHE A 28 10.62 14.31 11.45
CA PHE A 28 11.52 13.22 11.78
C PHE A 28 12.06 13.43 13.19
N ASN A 29 12.02 12.39 14.01
CA ASN A 29 12.66 12.40 15.32
C ASN A 29 13.59 11.19 15.43
N ASN A 30 14.80 11.43 15.92
CA ASN A 30 15.75 10.37 16.21
C ASN A 30 15.70 10.15 17.72
N GLU A 31 15.63 8.90 18.16
CA GLU A 31 15.84 8.50 19.56
C GLU A 31 14.70 8.77 20.57
N ARG A 32 13.44 8.80 20.14
CA ARG A 32 12.30 8.74 21.09
C ARG A 32 11.88 7.27 21.31
N LYS A 33 11.89 6.81 22.57
CA LYS A 33 11.28 5.52 22.94
C LYS A 33 9.76 5.69 22.92
N LEU A 34 9.10 4.92 22.06
CA LEU A 34 7.64 4.87 21.95
C LEU A 34 7.16 3.57 22.60
N GLU A 35 6.15 3.66 23.47
CA GLU A 35 5.70 2.52 24.30
C GLU A 35 4.50 1.77 23.70
N ASP A 36 3.48 2.49 23.24
CA ASP A 36 2.31 1.87 22.59
C ASP A 36 2.59 1.64 21.10
N CYS A 37 3.11 0.46 20.77
CA CYS A 37 3.52 0.10 19.42
C CYS A 37 2.96 -1.24 18.95
N VAL A 38 2.59 -1.31 17.67
CA VAL A 38 2.22 -2.53 16.95
C VAL A 38 3.29 -2.83 15.90
N GLU A 39 3.85 -4.03 15.95
CA GLU A 39 4.71 -4.55 14.89
C GLU A 39 3.90 -4.79 13.61
N LEU A 40 4.49 -4.39 12.50
CA LEU A 40 3.88 -4.55 11.19
C LEU A 40 4.59 -5.67 10.42
N PRO A 41 3.83 -6.54 9.73
CA PRO A 41 4.34 -7.70 9.00
C PRO A 41 4.91 -7.30 7.62
N PHE A 42 5.68 -6.21 7.56
CA PHE A 42 6.26 -5.71 6.33
C PHE A 42 7.77 -5.88 6.32
N LEU A 43 8.30 -6.27 5.16
CA LEU A 43 9.73 -6.29 4.88
C LEU A 43 10.06 -5.11 3.96
N VAL A 44 11.07 -4.32 4.33
CA VAL A 44 11.58 -3.24 3.49
C VAL A 44 12.85 -3.73 2.81
N GLU A 45 12.77 -3.92 1.50
CA GLU A 45 13.92 -4.12 0.63
C GLU A 45 14.33 -2.79 0.00
N GLU A 46 15.48 -2.75 -0.66
CA GLU A 46 16.10 -1.50 -1.13
C GLU A 46 15.10 -0.56 -1.82
N ASN A 47 14.30 -1.06 -2.75
CA ASN A 47 13.34 -0.25 -3.52
C ASN A 47 11.89 -0.71 -3.37
N TYR A 48 11.57 -1.57 -2.39
CA TYR A 48 10.23 -2.14 -2.26
C TYR A 48 9.81 -2.30 -0.80
N LEU A 49 8.55 -1.99 -0.52
CA LEU A 49 7.84 -2.52 0.63
C LEU A 49 7.17 -3.83 0.23
N LYS A 50 7.43 -4.89 0.98
CA LYS A 50 6.86 -6.22 0.79
C LYS A 50 5.81 -6.52 1.85
N PHE A 51 4.67 -7.02 1.40
CA PHE A 51 3.62 -7.61 2.24
C PHE A 51 3.15 -8.88 1.55
N LYS A 52 3.50 -10.05 2.10
CA LYS A 52 3.28 -11.33 1.40
C LYS A 52 3.79 -11.25 -0.04
N ASP A 53 2.94 -11.52 -1.03
CA ASP A 53 3.30 -11.44 -2.45
C ASP A 53 3.16 -10.03 -3.07
N LEU A 54 2.66 -9.05 -2.32
CA LEU A 54 2.63 -7.65 -2.75
C LEU A 54 4.01 -7.01 -2.65
N SER A 55 4.37 -6.28 -3.70
CA SER A 55 5.57 -5.45 -3.77
C SER A 55 5.20 -4.04 -4.21
N ILE A 56 5.38 -3.09 -3.29
CA ILE A 56 5.03 -1.68 -3.47
C ILE A 56 6.31 -0.89 -3.70
N PRO A 57 6.51 -0.25 -4.87
CA PRO A 57 7.72 0.50 -5.16
C PRO A 57 7.96 1.68 -4.20
N LEU A 58 9.18 1.77 -3.70
CA LEU A 58 9.71 2.91 -2.95
C LEU A 58 10.61 3.73 -3.87
N ILE A 59 9.99 4.58 -4.68
CA ILE A 59 10.61 5.30 -5.82
C ILE A 59 11.76 6.25 -5.48
N PHE A 60 11.98 6.55 -4.19
CA PHE A 60 13.01 7.48 -3.76
C PHE A 60 14.24 6.71 -3.31
N SER A 61 15.44 7.14 -3.70
CA SER A 61 16.70 6.60 -3.17
C SER A 61 17.01 7.12 -1.76
N ASP A 62 16.63 8.36 -1.47
CA ASP A 62 16.84 9.03 -0.19
C ASP A 62 16.03 8.38 0.95
N GLU A 63 16.71 8.07 2.04
CA GLU A 63 16.13 7.34 3.18
C GLU A 63 15.00 8.13 3.87
N ARG A 64 15.12 9.45 4.02
CA ARG A 64 14.07 10.28 4.63
C ARG A 64 12.81 10.27 3.76
N ARG A 65 12.97 10.38 2.44
CA ARG A 65 11.86 10.28 1.49
C ARG A 65 11.25 8.88 1.46
N LYS A 66 12.05 7.81 1.58
CA LYS A 66 11.53 6.44 1.74
C LYS A 66 10.68 6.32 3.01
N LEU A 67 11.15 6.81 4.14
CA LEU A 67 10.40 6.80 5.41
C LEU A 67 9.10 7.59 5.33
N ALA A 68 9.14 8.80 4.77
CA ALA A 68 7.96 9.62 4.50
C ALA A 68 6.94 8.89 3.63
N ARG A 69 7.42 8.27 2.55
CA ARG A 69 6.59 7.48 1.64
C ARG A 69 5.93 6.29 2.33
N LEU A 70 6.70 5.55 3.14
CA LEU A 70 6.18 4.46 3.96
C LEU A 70 5.09 4.95 4.90
N PHE A 71 5.32 6.07 5.59
CA PHE A 71 4.32 6.64 6.50
C PHE A 71 2.99 6.93 5.79
N LEU A 72 3.05 7.65 4.66
CA LEU A 72 1.88 8.05 3.87
C LEU A 72 1.11 6.86 3.28
N LEU A 73 1.84 5.81 2.89
CA LEU A 73 1.26 4.56 2.39
C LEU A 73 0.49 3.84 3.51
N LEU A 74 1.10 3.72 4.69
CA LEU A 74 0.52 3.01 5.84
C LEU A 74 -0.62 3.80 6.53
N SER A 75 -0.70 5.10 6.30
CA SER A 75 -1.84 5.94 6.72
C SER A 75 -3.01 5.91 5.73
N LEU A 76 -2.97 5.07 4.69
CA LEU A 76 -4.01 4.95 3.65
C LEU A 76 -4.34 6.25 2.90
N SER A 77 -3.47 7.26 3.00
CA SER A 77 -3.70 8.61 2.45
C SER A 77 -3.27 8.79 0.99
N THR A 78 -2.68 7.76 0.40
CA THR A 78 -2.09 7.82 -0.95
C THR A 78 -3.09 7.36 -2.01
N SER A 79 -2.97 7.91 -3.21
CA SER A 79 -3.80 7.62 -4.40
C SER A 79 -2.92 7.48 -5.64
N HIS A 80 -3.48 6.97 -6.74
CA HIS A 80 -2.76 6.67 -7.99
C HIS A 80 -1.55 5.74 -7.76
N GLU A 81 -1.82 4.69 -7.00
CA GLU A 81 -0.82 3.73 -6.56
C GLU A 81 -0.66 2.57 -7.54
N VAL A 82 0.58 2.09 -7.68
CA VAL A 82 0.90 0.92 -8.51
C VAL A 82 1.59 -0.13 -7.66
N PHE A 83 0.90 -1.24 -7.44
CA PHE A 83 1.44 -2.38 -6.71
C PHE A 83 1.74 -3.52 -7.70
N ASN A 84 2.70 -4.35 -7.34
CA ASN A 84 2.97 -5.60 -8.04
C ASN A 84 2.51 -6.76 -7.15
N CYS A 85 1.95 -7.80 -7.74
CA CYS A 85 1.73 -9.07 -7.05
C CYS A 85 2.21 -10.25 -7.89
N CYS A 86 2.51 -11.35 -7.20
CA CYS A 86 2.21 -12.69 -7.72
C CYS A 86 2.83 -12.97 -9.10
N ASP A 87 4.08 -12.57 -9.32
CA ASP A 87 4.80 -12.61 -10.60
C ASP A 87 3.99 -12.16 -11.83
N ASN A 88 4.17 -10.90 -12.21
CA ASN A 88 3.57 -10.26 -13.40
C ASN A 88 2.11 -9.80 -13.28
N VAL A 89 1.56 -9.67 -12.07
CA VAL A 89 0.29 -8.96 -11.87
C VAL A 89 0.58 -7.50 -11.49
N LYS A 90 -0.07 -6.57 -12.19
CA LYS A 90 -0.07 -5.14 -11.84
C LYS A 90 -1.41 -4.77 -11.24
N ILE A 91 -1.38 -4.08 -10.11
CA ILE A 91 -2.55 -3.53 -9.44
C ILE A 91 -2.41 -2.02 -9.50
N PHE A 92 -3.42 -1.35 -10.03
CA PHE A 92 -3.50 0.10 -10.12
C PHE A 92 -4.65 0.56 -9.23
N ILE A 93 -4.41 1.55 -8.38
CA ILE A 93 -5.41 2.09 -7.47
C ILE A 93 -5.54 3.59 -7.74
N ASP A 94 -6.67 3.99 -8.27
CA ASP A 94 -6.92 5.38 -8.68
C ASP A 94 -7.44 6.24 -7.53
N SER A 95 -8.22 5.67 -6.62
CA SER A 95 -8.72 6.35 -5.44
C SER A 95 -7.67 6.42 -4.33
N LYS A 96 -7.99 7.09 -3.22
CA LYS A 96 -7.22 6.88 -1.98
C LYS A 96 -7.33 5.43 -1.54
N LEU A 97 -6.27 4.88 -0.96
CA LEU A 97 -6.28 3.51 -0.41
C LEU A 97 -7.36 3.31 0.65
N ALA A 98 -7.67 4.33 1.46
CA ALA A 98 -8.75 4.26 2.45
C ALA A 98 -10.15 4.10 1.82
N GLU A 99 -10.30 4.52 0.56
CA GLU A 99 -11.58 4.65 -0.14
C GLU A 99 -11.71 3.65 -1.30
N VAL A 100 -10.73 2.76 -1.47
CA VAL A 100 -10.71 1.82 -2.59
C VAL A 100 -11.90 0.85 -2.52
N ASN A 101 -12.68 0.80 -3.59
CA ASN A 101 -13.85 -0.06 -3.69
C ASN A 101 -13.39 -1.46 -4.14
N LEU A 102 -13.34 -2.42 -3.23
CA LEU A 102 -12.95 -3.81 -3.50
C LEU A 102 -14.15 -4.73 -3.78
N SER A 103 -15.32 -4.14 -4.06
CA SER A 103 -16.58 -4.80 -4.34
C SER A 103 -17.10 -4.44 -5.73
N ASN A 104 -18.09 -5.21 -6.23
CA ASN A 104 -18.73 -4.99 -7.54
C ASN A 104 -17.75 -4.89 -8.72
N LEU A 105 -16.70 -5.72 -8.69
CA LEU A 105 -15.63 -5.72 -9.68
C LEU A 105 -16.05 -6.44 -10.97
N LYS A 106 -15.84 -5.78 -12.11
CA LYS A 106 -15.97 -6.38 -13.45
C LYS A 106 -14.78 -7.31 -13.70
N ARG A 107 -15.05 -8.45 -14.33
CA ARG A 107 -14.06 -9.52 -14.55
C ARG A 107 -14.07 -9.98 -16.00
N GLY A 108 -12.90 -10.36 -16.53
CA GLY A 108 -12.80 -11.02 -17.82
C GLY A 108 -11.53 -10.68 -18.59
N TYR A 109 -11.32 -11.38 -19.70
CA TYR A 109 -10.21 -11.09 -20.61
C TYR A 109 -10.50 -9.85 -21.45
N THR A 110 -9.58 -8.90 -21.43
CA THR A 110 -9.76 -7.59 -22.10
C THR A 110 -8.40 -6.95 -22.41
N LYS A 111 -8.41 -5.98 -23.33
CA LYS A 111 -7.28 -5.08 -23.56
C LYS A 111 -7.41 -3.77 -22.77
N ILE A 112 -8.56 -3.52 -22.15
CA ILE A 112 -8.85 -2.33 -21.35
C ILE A 112 -9.33 -2.80 -19.98
N CYS A 113 -8.60 -2.47 -18.92
CA CYS A 113 -8.89 -2.84 -17.54
C CYS A 113 -9.04 -1.58 -16.68
N GLY A 114 -10.26 -1.26 -16.24
CA GLY A 114 -10.56 0.04 -15.63
C GLY A 114 -10.12 1.18 -16.55
N ASN A 115 -9.27 2.07 -16.04
CA ASN A 115 -8.70 3.20 -16.78
C ASN A 115 -7.41 2.86 -17.56
N TYR A 116 -7.00 1.59 -17.60
CA TYR A 116 -5.68 1.18 -18.09
C TYR A 116 -5.77 0.33 -19.36
N GLY A 117 -4.99 0.70 -20.37
CA GLY A 117 -4.85 -0.05 -21.62
C GLY A 117 -3.68 -1.03 -21.59
N SER A 118 -3.85 -2.19 -22.23
CA SER A 118 -2.82 -3.20 -22.43
C SER A 118 -2.56 -3.43 -23.91
N THR A 119 -1.29 -3.65 -24.26
CA THR A 119 -0.89 -4.09 -25.60
C THR A 119 -1.21 -5.57 -25.86
N LYS A 120 -1.50 -6.33 -24.80
CA LYS A 120 -1.82 -7.77 -24.85
C LYS A 120 -3.18 -8.04 -24.20
N LEU A 121 -3.83 -9.13 -24.58
CA LEU A 121 -5.01 -9.60 -23.85
C LEU A 121 -4.58 -10.04 -22.44
N VAL A 122 -5.24 -9.50 -21.42
CA VAL A 122 -4.97 -9.80 -20.00
C VAL A 122 -6.27 -10.19 -19.31
N TYR A 123 -6.18 -10.97 -18.24
CA TYR A 123 -7.31 -11.12 -17.34
C TYR A 123 -7.39 -9.88 -16.45
N CYS A 124 -8.57 -9.25 -16.44
CA CYS A 124 -8.82 -8.03 -15.70
C CYS A 124 -9.80 -8.27 -14.57
N ILE A 125 -9.53 -7.64 -13.42
CA ILE A 125 -10.51 -7.42 -12.36
C ILE A 125 -10.51 -5.92 -12.04
N SER A 126 -11.62 -5.21 -12.25
CA SER A 126 -11.61 -3.75 -12.10
C SER A 126 -12.96 -3.10 -11.79
N ASN A 127 -12.89 -1.87 -11.29
CA ASN A 127 -13.95 -0.87 -11.30
C ASN A 127 -13.32 0.53 -11.49
N GLU A 128 -14.01 1.60 -11.11
CA GLU A 128 -13.51 2.99 -11.19
C GLU A 128 -12.35 3.32 -10.24
N SER A 129 -12.16 2.53 -9.17
CA SER A 129 -11.17 2.79 -8.12
C SER A 129 -9.93 1.91 -8.20
N ILE A 130 -10.02 0.74 -8.83
CA ILE A 130 -8.95 -0.24 -8.92
C ILE A 130 -8.98 -1.00 -10.24
N ALA A 131 -7.80 -1.32 -10.78
CA ALA A 131 -7.62 -2.23 -11.89
C ALA A 131 -6.51 -3.25 -11.59
N ILE A 132 -6.81 -4.53 -11.73
CA ILE A 132 -5.86 -5.64 -11.55
C ILE A 132 -5.69 -6.33 -12.90
N MET A 133 -4.46 -6.39 -13.38
CA MET A 133 -4.11 -6.93 -14.69
C MET A 133 -3.13 -8.08 -14.54
N GLY A 134 -3.59 -9.29 -14.81
CA GLY A 134 -2.79 -10.52 -14.76
C GLY A 134 -2.86 -11.34 -16.04
N LYS A 135 -2.04 -12.40 -16.13
CA LYS A 135 -2.05 -13.32 -17.28
C LYS A 135 -3.23 -14.30 -17.23
N SER A 136 -3.68 -14.63 -16.02
CA SER A 136 -4.76 -15.59 -15.79
C SER A 136 -5.76 -15.08 -14.74
N GLU A 137 -6.91 -15.73 -14.69
CA GLU A 137 -7.92 -15.53 -13.64
C GLU A 137 -7.35 -15.79 -12.25
N ASN A 138 -6.63 -16.90 -12.09
CA ASN A 138 -6.09 -17.33 -10.81
C ASN A 138 -5.08 -16.30 -10.24
N ASP A 139 -4.16 -15.82 -11.07
CA ASP A 139 -3.16 -14.83 -10.64
C ASP A 139 -3.82 -13.50 -10.24
N SER A 140 -4.81 -13.07 -11.03
CA SER A 140 -5.54 -11.82 -10.78
C SER A 140 -6.39 -11.93 -9.52
N GLN A 141 -7.02 -13.08 -9.27
CA GLN A 141 -7.80 -13.33 -8.06
C GLN A 141 -6.90 -13.37 -6.83
N LYS A 142 -5.75 -14.05 -6.90
CA LYS A 142 -4.75 -14.04 -5.81
C LYS A 142 -4.32 -12.60 -5.49
N ALA A 143 -4.02 -11.79 -6.50
CA ALA A 143 -3.67 -10.38 -6.30
C ALA A 143 -4.80 -9.55 -5.66
N LEU A 144 -6.06 -9.85 -5.99
CA LEU A 144 -7.23 -9.23 -5.35
C LEU A 144 -7.32 -9.60 -3.86
N ASP A 145 -7.05 -10.86 -3.51
CA ASP A 145 -7.11 -11.32 -2.13
C ASP A 145 -5.99 -10.69 -1.29
N GLU A 146 -4.78 -10.62 -1.85
CA GLU A 146 -3.64 -9.95 -1.23
C GLU A 146 -3.91 -8.45 -0.97
N ILE A 147 -4.49 -7.71 -1.93
CA ILE A 147 -4.80 -6.29 -1.72
C ILE A 147 -5.91 -6.09 -0.69
N LYS A 148 -6.91 -6.98 -0.63
CA LYS A 148 -7.96 -6.94 0.40
C LYS A 148 -7.38 -7.09 1.78
N GLU A 149 -6.48 -8.06 1.96
CA GLU A 149 -5.80 -8.28 3.23
C GLU A 149 -4.92 -7.09 3.62
N PHE A 150 -4.18 -6.53 2.68
CA PHE A 150 -3.36 -5.34 2.91
C PHE A 150 -4.20 -4.14 3.38
N VAL A 151 -5.28 -3.82 2.67
CA VAL A 151 -6.18 -2.71 3.02
C VAL A 151 -6.87 -2.96 4.36
N SER A 152 -7.31 -4.20 4.61
CA SER A 152 -7.93 -4.59 5.90
C SER A 152 -6.97 -4.42 7.08
N LEU A 153 -5.73 -4.89 6.94
CA LEU A 153 -4.69 -4.73 7.95
C LEU A 153 -4.45 -3.25 8.25
N LEU A 154 -4.22 -2.44 7.21
CA LEU A 154 -3.99 -1.01 7.40
C LEU A 154 -5.20 -0.28 8.01
N SER A 155 -6.42 -0.67 7.62
CA SER A 155 -7.65 -0.10 8.21
C SER A 155 -7.75 -0.43 9.69
N SER A 156 -7.45 -1.67 10.09
CA SER A 156 -7.44 -2.08 11.50
C SER A 156 -6.45 -1.29 12.35
N ILE A 157 -5.29 -0.95 11.76
CA ILE A 157 -4.26 -0.13 12.43
C ILE A 157 -4.69 1.34 12.51
N ASN A 158 -5.34 1.88 11.48
CA ASN A 158 -5.76 3.28 11.47
C ASN A 158 -6.99 3.55 12.36
N ASN A 159 -7.88 2.56 12.55
CA ASN A 159 -9.08 2.68 13.38
C ASN A 159 -8.86 2.42 14.88
N ARG A 160 -7.61 2.21 15.31
CA ARG A 160 -7.26 1.97 16.72
C ARG A 160 -7.22 3.25 17.58
N VAL A 161 -7.50 4.40 16.97
CA VAL A 161 -7.49 5.75 17.57
C VAL A 161 -8.91 6.19 17.88
#